data_AF-A0A364LXH5-F1
#
_entry.id   AF-A0A364LXH5-F1
#
_cell.length_a   1.000
_cell.length_b   1.000
_cell.length_c   1.000
_cell.angle_alpha   90.00
_cell.angle_beta   90.00
_cell.angle_gamma   90.00
#
_symmetry.space_group_name_H-M   'P 1'
#
loop_
_entity.id
_entity.type
_entity.pdbx_description
1 polymer ?
#
loop_
_entity_poly.entity_id
_entity_poly.type
_entity_poly.pdbx_seq_one_letter_code
_entity_poly.pdbx_strand_id
1 'polypeptide(L)'
;MIDPPAEMIDFFDTLKTKPLPVPTTTPTSVAPVPTVVPGHDLIFQELSKTSQRTLWVVVVLMAISAIVFYILASRAPLTKRVIHNLIAISTTISFITYLALATGEGITYKHDILTIHNKHVPNTHRDIYRQVLWLRYLNWFLTNPLALINLALLSGLPGAHLLVAIVADWIMLGTGILGTYAGHTPRRWVWFTISAIGYLTTVYHIGVNGGRSAVNKDAQTKRFFGTVSGVSLLIKALFPVAIAAGALALKIGIDAETIIFAIHDIFLQGIIGYWLIFAHDAAPGITLLVDGFWSHGHGNEGAIRITEEEGA
;
A
#
# COMPACT_ATOMS: atom_id res chain seq x y z
N MET A 1 -54.00 33.13 -36.09
CA MET A 1 -53.14 33.88 -35.16
C MET A 1 -54.07 34.87 -34.49
N ILE A 2 -54.46 34.58 -33.25
CA ILE A 2 -55.45 35.39 -32.50
C ILE A 2 -54.62 36.44 -31.77
N ASP A 3 -54.82 37.71 -32.10
CA ASP A 3 -54.15 38.81 -31.40
C ASP A 3 -54.63 38.85 -29.94
N PRO A 4 -53.73 39.08 -28.97
CA PRO A 4 -54.11 39.12 -27.57
C PRO A 4 -55.02 40.32 -27.29
N PRO A 5 -55.99 40.21 -26.37
CA PRO A 5 -56.92 41.27 -26.04
C PRO A 5 -56.20 42.49 -25.43
N ALA A 6 -56.72 43.69 -25.69
CA ALA A 6 -56.11 44.98 -25.34
C ALA A 6 -55.74 45.14 -23.85
N GLU A 7 -56.46 44.48 -22.95
CA GLU A 7 -56.18 44.46 -21.51
C GLU A 7 -54.84 43.78 -21.16
N MET A 8 -54.38 42.84 -21.99
CA MET A 8 -53.11 42.16 -21.78
C MET A 8 -51.91 43.05 -22.13
N ILE A 9 -52.07 43.98 -23.07
CA ILE A 9 -51.03 44.95 -23.47
C ILE A 9 -50.82 45.98 -22.34
N ASP A 10 -51.90 46.44 -21.72
CA ASP A 10 -51.87 47.39 -20.59
C ASP A 10 -51.21 46.80 -19.34
N PHE A 11 -51.36 45.48 -19.10
CA PHE A 11 -50.68 44.78 -18.01
C PHE A 11 -49.16 44.71 -18.19
N PHE A 12 -48.68 44.58 -19.43
CA PHE A 12 -47.24 44.53 -19.69
C PHE A 12 -46.58 45.92 -19.70
N ASP A 13 -47.29 46.98 -20.08
CA ASP A 13 -46.78 48.36 -20.00
C ASP A 13 -46.81 48.93 -18.56
N THR A 14 -47.73 48.48 -17.71
CA THR A 14 -47.71 48.79 -16.27
C THR A 14 -46.58 48.09 -15.50
N LEU A 15 -46.05 46.96 -16.00
CA LEU A 15 -44.87 46.29 -15.44
C LEU A 15 -43.54 46.94 -15.85
N LYS A 16 -43.49 47.66 -16.98
CA LYS A 16 -42.27 48.36 -17.44
C LYS A 16 -42.04 49.70 -16.74
N THR A 17 -43.06 50.28 -16.12
CA THR A 17 -43.03 51.66 -15.59
C THR A 17 -42.89 51.75 -14.07
N LYS A 18 -42.93 50.62 -13.34
CA LYS A 18 -42.62 50.60 -11.91
C LYS A 18 -41.13 50.32 -11.68
N PRO A 19 -40.34 51.30 -11.19
CA PRO A 19 -39.01 50.99 -10.70
C PRO A 19 -39.13 49.96 -9.58
N LEU A 20 -38.37 48.87 -9.70
CA LEU A 20 -38.21 47.90 -8.62
C LEU A 20 -37.85 48.65 -7.33
N PRO A 21 -38.44 48.32 -6.17
CA PRO A 21 -38.06 48.94 -4.92
C PRO A 21 -36.56 48.66 -4.69
N VAL A 22 -35.76 49.72 -4.84
CA VAL A 22 -34.35 49.70 -4.47
C VAL A 22 -34.31 49.40 -2.96
N PRO A 23 -33.51 48.43 -2.49
CA PRO A 23 -33.37 48.19 -1.08
C PRO A 23 -32.94 49.49 -0.41
N THR A 24 -33.81 50.08 0.40
CA THR A 24 -33.45 51.25 1.20
C THR A 24 -32.50 50.74 2.27
N THR A 25 -31.21 50.93 2.05
CA THR A 25 -30.19 50.66 3.07
C THR A 25 -30.43 51.64 4.22
N THR A 26 -31.15 51.18 5.24
CA THR A 26 -31.14 51.85 6.53
C THR A 26 -29.71 51.70 7.05
N PRO A 27 -28.97 52.77 7.34
CA PRO A 27 -27.60 52.65 7.84
C PRO A 27 -27.66 52.11 9.27
N THR A 28 -27.64 50.79 9.41
CA THR A 28 -27.31 50.16 10.68
C THR A 28 -25.84 50.47 10.98
N SER A 29 -25.55 50.95 12.19
CA SER A 29 -24.20 51.35 12.64
C SER A 29 -23.16 50.20 12.68
N VAL A 30 -23.56 49.00 12.29
CA VAL A 30 -22.68 47.85 12.10
C VAL A 30 -22.21 47.83 10.65
N ALA A 31 -20.90 47.91 10.45
CA ALA A 31 -20.29 47.68 9.15
C ALA A 31 -20.81 46.35 8.56
N PRO A 32 -21.01 46.25 7.23
CA PRO A 32 -21.41 44.98 6.61
C PRO A 32 -20.42 43.89 7.04
N VAL A 33 -20.92 42.86 7.72
CA VAL A 33 -20.11 41.68 8.00
C VAL A 33 -19.63 41.15 6.65
N PRO A 34 -18.32 40.93 6.43
CA PRO A 34 -17.84 40.38 5.18
C PRO A 34 -18.58 39.06 4.91
N THR A 35 -19.31 39.00 3.80
CA THR A 35 -19.90 37.74 3.34
C THR A 35 -18.75 36.80 3.00
N VAL A 36 -18.42 35.88 3.91
CA VAL A 36 -17.53 34.76 3.61
C VAL A 36 -18.32 33.84 2.69
N VAL A 37 -18.22 34.07 1.38
CA VAL A 37 -18.66 33.08 0.39
C VAL A 37 -17.71 31.90 0.55
N PRO A 38 -18.18 30.70 0.95
CA PRO A 38 -17.32 29.53 1.00
C PRO A 38 -16.76 29.31 -0.40
N GLY A 39 -15.43 29.42 -0.54
CA GLY A 39 -14.76 29.13 -1.80
C GLY A 39 -15.06 27.69 -2.19
N HIS A 40 -15.80 27.51 -3.29
CA HIS A 40 -16.08 26.20 -3.90
C HIS A 40 -14.90 25.74 -4.75
N ASP A 41 -13.68 25.96 -4.28
CA ASP A 41 -12.48 25.62 -5.04
C ASP A 41 -12.20 24.13 -4.82
N LEU A 42 -12.63 23.32 -5.80
CA LEU A 42 -12.35 21.89 -5.84
C LEU A 42 -10.83 21.69 -6.01
N ILE A 43 -10.19 21.00 -5.07
CA ILE A 43 -8.75 20.73 -5.13
C ILE A 43 -8.53 19.31 -5.65
N PHE A 44 -7.99 19.22 -6.86
CA PHE A 44 -7.58 17.94 -7.45
C PHE A 44 -6.11 17.65 -7.12
N GLN A 45 -5.85 16.52 -6.46
CA GLN A 45 -4.51 16.00 -6.20
C GLN A 45 -4.25 14.83 -7.16
N GLU A 46 -3.61 15.15 -8.27
CA GLU A 46 -3.34 14.23 -9.37
C GLU A 46 -1.85 13.96 -9.52
N LEU A 47 -1.52 12.83 -10.14
CA LEU A 47 -0.15 12.46 -10.52
C LEU A 47 0.47 13.56 -11.40
N SER A 48 1.57 14.14 -10.94
CA SER A 48 2.36 15.04 -11.78
C SER A 48 3.25 14.27 -12.77
N LYS A 49 3.94 15.01 -13.64
CA LYS A 49 4.97 14.46 -14.53
C LYS A 49 6.08 13.75 -13.76
N THR A 50 6.36 14.15 -12.53
CA THR A 50 7.42 13.56 -11.70
C THR A 50 7.03 12.15 -11.27
N SER A 51 5.84 11.97 -10.70
CA SER A 51 5.35 10.66 -10.29
C SER A 51 5.13 9.74 -11.48
N GLN A 52 4.65 10.28 -12.61
CA GLN A 52 4.55 9.53 -13.86
C GLN A 52 5.91 8.99 -14.32
N ARG A 53 6.98 9.80 -14.27
CA ARG A 53 8.35 9.33 -14.57
C ARG A 53 8.80 8.27 -13.57
N THR A 54 8.51 8.45 -12.28
CA THR A 54 8.83 7.46 -11.25
C THR A 54 8.17 6.10 -11.54
N LEU A 55 6.90 6.07 -11.95
CA LEU A 55 6.22 4.83 -12.31
C LEU A 55 6.94 4.11 -13.46
N TRP A 56 7.27 4.83 -14.53
CA TRP A 56 8.03 4.26 -15.66
C TRP A 56 9.41 3.74 -15.29
N VAL A 57 10.13 4.44 -14.40
CA VAL A 57 11.41 3.95 -13.87
C VAL A 57 11.23 2.61 -13.17
N VAL A 58 10.20 2.48 -12.32
CA VAL A 58 9.94 1.20 -11.63
C VAL A 58 9.54 0.10 -12.61
N VAL A 59 8.76 0.41 -13.67
CA VAL A 59 8.44 -0.56 -14.73
C VAL A 59 9.71 -1.17 -15.32
N VAL A 60 10.66 -0.33 -15.72
CA VAL A 60 11.92 -0.78 -16.34
C VAL A 60 12.73 -1.61 -15.34
N LEU A 61 12.86 -1.15 -14.10
CA LEU A 61 13.61 -1.88 -13.07
C LEU A 61 12.99 -3.24 -12.76
N MET A 62 11.67 -3.33 -12.62
CA MET A 62 10.96 -4.58 -12.35
C MET A 62 11.01 -5.52 -13.55
N ALA A 63 10.91 -5.01 -14.78
CA ALA A 63 11.03 -5.81 -16.00
C ALA A 63 12.41 -6.46 -16.13
N ILE A 64 13.48 -5.66 -15.95
CA ILE A 64 14.86 -6.17 -15.97
C ILE A 64 15.06 -7.19 -14.85
N SER A 65 14.57 -6.89 -13.65
CA SER A 65 14.70 -7.79 -12.49
C SER A 65 13.99 -9.12 -12.74
N ALA A 66 12.75 -9.09 -13.27
CA ALA A 66 12.01 -10.30 -13.61
C ALA A 66 12.74 -11.18 -14.62
N ILE A 67 13.28 -10.58 -15.69
CA ILE A 67 14.07 -11.32 -16.70
C ILE A 67 15.30 -11.97 -16.06
N VAL A 68 16.06 -11.20 -15.27
CA VAL A 68 17.25 -11.72 -14.57
C VAL A 68 16.88 -12.86 -13.62
N PHE A 69 15.82 -12.71 -12.83
CA PHE A 69 15.39 -13.73 -11.88
C PHE A 69 14.90 -15.01 -12.57
N TYR A 70 14.21 -14.92 -13.72
CA TYR A 70 13.87 -16.11 -14.50
C TYR A 70 15.09 -16.80 -15.09
N ILE A 71 16.10 -16.04 -15.55
CA ILE A 71 17.36 -16.61 -16.03
C ILE A 71 18.07 -17.35 -14.88
N LEU A 72 18.19 -16.73 -13.71
CA LEU A 72 18.80 -17.36 -12.53
C LEU A 72 18.01 -18.60 -12.09
N ALA A 73 16.68 -18.53 -12.05
CA ALA A 73 15.80 -19.66 -11.72
C ALA A 73 15.98 -20.83 -12.70
N SER A 74 16.15 -20.56 -14.00
CA SER A 74 16.34 -21.61 -15.01
C SER A 74 17.68 -22.33 -14.87
N ARG A 75 18.71 -21.66 -14.33
CA ARG A 75 20.06 -22.22 -14.10
C ARG A 75 20.21 -22.88 -12.73
N ALA A 76 19.33 -22.56 -11.77
CA ALA A 76 19.36 -23.11 -10.43
C ALA A 76 18.93 -24.60 -10.39
N PRO A 77 19.56 -25.44 -9.54
CA PRO A 77 19.10 -26.80 -9.26
C PRO A 77 17.66 -26.82 -8.70
N LEU A 78 16.94 -27.93 -8.92
CA LEU A 78 15.52 -28.05 -8.55
C LEU A 78 15.26 -27.78 -7.07
N THR A 79 16.16 -28.18 -6.17
CA THR A 79 16.04 -27.99 -4.72
C THR A 79 16.07 -26.52 -4.29
N LYS A 80 16.77 -25.65 -5.03
CA LYS A 80 16.88 -24.20 -4.76
C LYS A 80 15.87 -23.36 -5.54
N ARG A 81 15.19 -23.97 -6.52
CA ARG A 81 14.38 -23.26 -7.52
C ARG A 81 13.11 -22.63 -6.93
N VAL A 82 12.61 -23.12 -5.79
CA VAL A 82 11.41 -22.56 -5.14
C VAL A 82 11.60 -21.08 -4.77
N ILE A 83 12.69 -20.74 -4.07
CA ILE A 83 12.97 -19.34 -3.67
C ILE A 83 13.14 -18.45 -4.91
N HIS A 84 13.86 -18.94 -5.92
CA HIS A 84 14.05 -18.23 -7.18
C HIS A 84 12.72 -17.95 -7.89
N ASN A 85 11.83 -18.95 -7.98
CA ASN A 85 10.52 -18.81 -8.60
C ASN A 85 9.63 -17.83 -7.84
N LEU A 86 9.61 -17.89 -6.50
CA LEU A 86 8.82 -16.97 -5.68
C LEU A 86 9.23 -15.51 -5.91
N ILE A 87 10.54 -15.25 -5.98
CA ILE A 87 11.08 -13.91 -6.25
C ILE A 87 10.76 -13.47 -7.69
N ALA A 88 10.98 -14.35 -8.68
CA ALA A 88 10.67 -14.06 -10.08
C ALA A 88 9.18 -13.74 -10.30
N ILE A 89 8.28 -14.54 -9.72
CA ILE A 89 6.82 -14.32 -9.76
C ILE A 89 6.47 -12.98 -9.11
N SER A 90 7.03 -12.68 -7.92
CA SER A 90 6.78 -11.40 -7.24
C SER A 90 7.17 -10.22 -8.12
N THR A 91 8.36 -10.23 -8.72
CA THR A 91 8.79 -9.13 -9.60
C THR A 91 7.98 -9.03 -10.89
N THR A 92 7.47 -10.15 -11.39
CA THR A 92 6.62 -10.16 -12.59
C THR A 92 5.26 -9.53 -12.31
N ILE A 93 4.66 -9.84 -11.16
CA ILE A 93 3.42 -9.22 -10.71
C ILE A 93 3.62 -7.71 -10.52
N SER A 94 4.74 -7.31 -9.92
CA SER A 94 5.10 -5.90 -9.80
C SER A 94 5.30 -5.23 -11.14
N PHE A 95 6.03 -5.84 -12.08
CA PHE A 95 6.20 -5.31 -13.43
C PHE A 95 4.84 -5.04 -14.10
N ILE A 96 3.94 -6.03 -14.10
CA ILE A 96 2.61 -5.90 -14.71
C ILE A 96 1.80 -4.80 -14.02
N THR A 97 1.81 -4.75 -12.69
CA THR A 97 1.05 -3.76 -11.92
C THR A 97 1.57 -2.34 -12.16
N TYR A 98 2.89 -2.16 -12.16
CA TYR A 98 3.51 -0.87 -12.43
C TYR A 98 3.31 -0.43 -13.87
N LEU A 99 3.29 -1.37 -14.83
CA LEU A 99 2.98 -1.07 -16.22
C LEU A 99 1.55 -0.54 -16.34
N ALA A 100 0.59 -1.22 -15.71
CA ALA A 100 -0.80 -0.77 -15.66
C ALA A 100 -0.94 0.63 -15.02
N LEU A 101 -0.29 0.87 -13.88
CA LEU A 101 -0.29 2.18 -13.22
C LEU A 101 0.36 3.27 -14.09
N ALA A 102 1.46 2.95 -14.79
CA ALA A 102 2.14 3.88 -15.68
C ALA A 102 1.32 4.19 -16.94
N THR A 103 0.48 3.27 -17.41
CA THR A 103 -0.46 3.50 -18.52
C THR A 103 -1.75 4.20 -18.09
N GLY A 104 -1.96 4.42 -16.79
CA GLY A 104 -3.12 5.12 -16.24
C GLY A 104 -4.22 4.22 -15.68
N GLU A 105 -4.03 2.90 -15.71
CA GLU A 105 -4.99 1.92 -15.20
C GLU A 105 -4.87 1.75 -13.68
N GLY A 106 -5.98 1.40 -13.02
CA GLY A 106 -5.95 1.09 -11.59
C GLY A 106 -5.74 2.31 -10.68
N ILE A 107 -6.09 3.49 -11.17
CA ILE A 107 -6.10 4.76 -10.44
C ILE A 107 -7.55 5.22 -10.31
N THR A 108 -7.96 5.63 -9.12
CA THR A 108 -9.31 6.16 -8.88
C THR A 108 -9.26 7.40 -8.01
N TYR A 109 -10.31 8.20 -8.01
CA TYR A 109 -10.42 9.37 -7.14
C TYR A 109 -11.15 9.00 -5.85
N LYS A 110 -10.62 9.47 -4.74
CA LYS A 110 -11.38 9.56 -3.49
C LYS A 110 -11.72 11.01 -3.18
N HIS A 111 -12.88 11.21 -2.56
CA HIS A 111 -13.37 12.51 -2.14
C HIS A 111 -13.22 12.67 -0.64
N ASP A 112 -12.59 13.76 -0.22
CA ASP A 112 -12.35 14.13 1.17
C ASP A 112 -12.83 15.56 1.44
N ILE A 113 -13.58 15.76 2.53
CA ILE A 113 -14.03 17.09 2.97
C ILE A 113 -13.16 17.54 4.14
N LEU A 114 -12.24 18.46 3.89
CA LEU A 114 -11.38 19.02 4.92
C LEU A 114 -12.08 20.20 5.61
N THR A 115 -12.29 20.11 6.92
CA THR A 115 -12.84 21.20 7.72
C THR A 115 -11.70 22.02 8.33
N ILE A 116 -11.59 23.28 7.93
CA ILE A 116 -10.63 24.24 8.48
C ILE A 116 -11.32 24.97 9.63
N HIS A 117 -10.80 24.75 10.83
CA HIS A 117 -11.27 25.43 12.02
C HIS A 117 -10.62 26.81 12.13
N ASN A 118 -11.46 27.84 12.19
CA ASN A 118 -11.01 29.22 12.35
C ASN A 118 -11.47 29.75 13.71
N LYS A 119 -10.64 30.58 14.35
CA LYS A 119 -10.93 31.08 15.71
C LYS A 119 -11.99 32.18 15.75
N HIS A 120 -12.10 32.99 14.71
CA HIS A 120 -12.95 34.20 14.67
C HIS A 120 -13.90 34.25 13.47
N VAL A 121 -13.92 33.22 12.63
CA VAL A 121 -14.86 33.08 11.51
C VAL A 121 -15.43 31.66 11.49
N PRO A 122 -16.60 31.42 10.88
CA PRO A 122 -17.14 30.07 10.73
C PRO A 122 -16.13 29.11 10.11
N ASN A 123 -16.28 27.82 10.43
CA ASN A 123 -15.45 26.78 9.82
C ASN A 123 -15.63 26.82 8.30
N THR A 124 -14.53 26.67 7.58
CA THR A 124 -14.55 26.58 6.11
C THR A 124 -14.34 25.13 5.71
N HIS A 125 -15.03 24.69 4.66
CA HIS A 125 -14.88 23.35 4.12
C HIS A 125 -14.11 23.43 2.79
N ARG A 126 -13.26 22.42 2.52
CA ARG A 126 -12.59 22.25 1.24
C ARG A 126 -12.78 20.83 0.73
N ASP A 127 -13.30 20.71 -0.48
CA ASP A 127 -13.44 19.45 -1.18
C ASP A 127 -12.14 19.09 -1.90
N ILE A 128 -11.59 17.93 -1.54
CA ILE A 128 -10.33 17.42 -2.08
C ILE A 128 -10.63 16.12 -2.82
N TYR A 129 -10.29 16.08 -4.10
CA TYR A 129 -10.31 14.87 -4.91
C TYR A 129 -8.87 14.37 -5.07
N ARG A 130 -8.53 13.29 -4.36
CA ARG A 130 -7.18 12.72 -4.38
C ARG A 130 -7.16 11.42 -5.18
N GLN A 131 -6.21 11.30 -6.11
CA GLN A 131 -5.96 10.04 -6.79
C GLN A 131 -5.41 8.99 -5.82
N VAL A 132 -5.90 7.77 -5.94
CA VAL A 132 -5.49 6.59 -5.19
C VAL A 132 -5.09 5.52 -6.19
N LEU A 133 -3.82 5.12 -6.15
CA LEU A 133 -3.27 4.05 -6.98
C LEU A 133 -3.66 2.71 -6.37
N TRP A 134 -4.94 2.34 -6.43
CA TRP A 134 -5.48 1.17 -5.72
C TRP A 134 -4.85 -0.14 -6.19
N LEU A 135 -4.38 -0.22 -7.44
CA LEU A 135 -3.67 -1.37 -7.97
C LEU A 135 -2.39 -1.70 -7.19
N ARG A 136 -1.77 -0.73 -6.50
CA ARG A 136 -0.64 -1.00 -5.59
C ARG A 136 -1.02 -1.92 -4.44
N TYR A 137 -2.24 -1.78 -3.90
CA TYR A 137 -2.71 -2.67 -2.85
C TYR A 137 -2.85 -4.09 -3.40
N LEU A 138 -3.39 -4.26 -4.62
CA LEU A 138 -3.46 -5.56 -5.26
C LEU A 138 -2.07 -6.17 -5.46
N ASN A 139 -1.09 -5.37 -5.88
CA ASN A 139 0.31 -5.79 -5.96
C ASN A 139 0.81 -6.35 -4.62
N TRP A 140 0.63 -5.60 -3.52
CA TRP A 140 1.06 -6.03 -2.19
C TRP A 140 0.30 -7.26 -1.69
N PHE A 141 -0.98 -7.37 -1.98
CA PHE A 141 -1.79 -8.55 -1.63
C PHE A 141 -1.23 -9.84 -2.23
N LEU A 142 -0.66 -9.76 -3.44
CA LEU A 142 -0.09 -10.90 -4.16
C LEU A 142 1.40 -11.11 -3.84
N THR A 143 2.17 -10.04 -3.71
CA THR A 143 3.64 -10.11 -3.58
C THR A 143 4.10 -10.31 -2.13
N ASN A 144 3.40 -9.74 -1.15
CA ASN A 144 3.80 -9.89 0.25
C ASN A 144 3.75 -11.34 0.75
N PRO A 145 2.72 -12.16 0.44
CA PRO A 145 2.74 -13.58 0.83
C PRO A 145 3.96 -14.31 0.28
N LEU A 146 4.37 -14.03 -0.97
CA LEU A 146 5.56 -14.64 -1.57
C LEU A 146 6.85 -14.24 -0.83
N ALA A 147 6.97 -12.97 -0.45
CA ALA A 147 8.08 -12.49 0.36
C ALA A 147 8.10 -13.12 1.76
N LEU A 148 6.94 -13.28 2.40
CA LEU A 148 6.82 -13.94 3.71
C LEU A 148 7.17 -15.43 3.63
N ILE A 149 6.76 -16.12 2.56
CA ILE A 149 7.14 -17.50 2.30
C ILE A 149 8.66 -17.60 2.17
N ASN A 150 9.32 -16.71 1.42
CA ASN A 150 10.79 -16.70 1.31
C ASN A 150 11.48 -16.56 2.68
N LEU A 151 10.98 -15.68 3.55
CA LEU A 151 11.53 -15.51 4.90
C LEU A 151 11.28 -16.72 5.80
N ALA A 152 10.12 -17.38 5.67
CA ALA A 152 9.81 -18.60 6.42
C ALA A 152 10.68 -19.78 5.96
N LEU A 153 10.90 -19.94 4.65
CA LEU A 153 11.81 -20.93 4.08
C LEU A 153 13.26 -20.66 4.47
N LEU A 154 13.65 -19.40 4.69
CA LEU A 154 14.99 -19.08 5.16
C LEU A 154 15.20 -19.39 6.65
N SER A 155 14.20 -19.09 7.49
CA SER A 155 14.29 -19.30 8.95
C SER A 155 13.99 -20.72 9.41
N GLY A 156 13.27 -21.51 8.62
CA GLY A 156 12.66 -22.75 9.14
C GLY A 156 11.38 -22.52 9.93
N LEU A 157 10.70 -21.40 9.70
CA LEU A 157 9.46 -21.09 10.40
C LEU A 157 8.37 -22.12 10.09
N PRO A 158 7.68 -22.68 11.10
CA PRO A 158 6.54 -23.57 10.89
C PRO A 158 5.41 -22.89 10.10
N GLY A 159 4.76 -23.68 9.24
CA GLY A 159 3.65 -23.21 8.40
C GLY A 159 2.50 -22.58 9.18
N ALA A 160 2.23 -23.04 10.41
CA ALA A 160 1.21 -22.44 11.27
C ALA A 160 1.47 -20.96 11.58
N HIS A 161 2.73 -20.57 11.86
CA HIS A 161 3.09 -19.17 12.10
C HIS A 161 3.12 -18.37 10.80
N LEU A 162 3.55 -18.98 9.70
CA LEU A 162 3.53 -18.35 8.37
C LEU A 162 2.09 -18.01 7.94
N LEU A 163 1.13 -18.92 8.15
CA LEU A 163 -0.27 -18.70 7.81
C LEU A 163 -0.83 -17.49 8.56
N VAL A 164 -0.58 -17.40 9.87
CA VAL A 164 -1.02 -16.25 10.67
C VAL A 164 -0.34 -14.96 10.21
N ALA A 165 0.94 -15.00 9.84
CA ALA A 165 1.64 -13.84 9.30
C ALA A 165 1.04 -13.36 7.96
N ILE A 166 0.69 -14.27 7.06
CA ILE A 166 0.05 -13.93 5.77
C ILE A 166 -1.33 -13.30 6.00
N VAL A 167 -2.16 -13.91 6.85
CA VAL A 167 -3.50 -13.38 7.15
C VAL A 167 -3.41 -12.02 7.84
N ALA A 168 -2.50 -11.85 8.79
CA ALA A 168 -2.25 -10.57 9.44
C ALA A 168 -1.80 -9.49 8.44
N ASP A 169 -0.99 -9.85 7.45
CA ASP A 169 -0.58 -8.96 6.38
C ASP A 169 -1.74 -8.54 5.47
N TRP A 170 -2.61 -9.47 5.10
CA TRP A 170 -3.83 -9.15 4.34
C TRP A 170 -4.80 -8.28 5.13
N ILE A 171 -4.94 -8.51 6.45
CA ILE A 171 -5.71 -7.63 7.31
C ILE A 171 -5.09 -6.23 7.32
N MET A 172 -3.76 -6.12 7.43
CA MET A 172 -3.05 -4.84 7.36
C MET A 172 -3.35 -4.09 6.07
N LEU A 173 -3.19 -4.74 4.91
CA LEU A 173 -3.43 -4.13 3.59
C LEU A 173 -4.91 -3.80 3.36
N GLY A 174 -5.80 -4.74 3.69
CA GLY A 174 -7.24 -4.62 3.51
C GLY A 174 -7.85 -3.50 4.37
N THR A 175 -7.45 -3.40 5.63
CA THR A 175 -7.91 -2.30 6.49
C THR A 175 -7.24 -0.97 6.14
N GLY A 176 -6.02 -0.99 5.61
CA GLY A 176 -5.35 0.20 5.07
C GLY A 176 -6.11 0.83 3.89
N ILE A 177 -6.58 0.01 2.94
CA ILE A 177 -7.39 0.51 1.82
C ILE A 177 -8.77 0.98 2.30
N LEU A 178 -9.43 0.28 3.24
CA LEU A 178 -10.69 0.73 3.82
C LEU A 178 -10.54 2.08 4.54
N GLY A 179 -9.43 2.27 5.28
CA GLY A 179 -9.10 3.55 5.90
C GLY A 179 -8.86 4.68 4.89
N THR A 180 -8.27 4.36 3.73
CA THR A 180 -8.05 5.32 2.64
C THR A 180 -9.36 5.86 2.07
N TYR A 181 -10.39 5.01 1.94
CA TYR A 181 -11.72 5.37 1.42
C TYR A 181 -12.74 5.77 2.50
N ALA A 182 -12.40 5.74 3.79
CA ALA A 182 -13.30 6.14 4.88
C ALA A 182 -13.57 7.67 4.96
N GLY A 183 -13.07 8.42 3.99
CA GLY A 183 -13.12 9.88 3.92
C GLY A 183 -12.38 10.57 5.06
N HIS A 184 -12.47 11.89 5.12
CA HIS A 184 -11.84 12.71 6.15
C HIS A 184 -12.61 12.69 7.49
N THR A 185 -12.98 11.49 7.95
CA THR A 185 -13.74 11.25 9.19
C THR A 185 -12.90 10.53 10.25
N PRO A 186 -13.25 10.59 11.54
CA PRO A 186 -12.51 9.85 12.59
C PRO A 186 -12.42 8.33 12.34
N ARG A 187 -13.37 7.75 11.58
CA ARG A 187 -13.43 6.32 11.25
C ARG A 187 -12.17 5.83 10.53
N ARG A 188 -11.50 6.69 9.75
CA ARG A 188 -10.24 6.32 9.06
C ARG A 188 -9.14 5.90 10.02
N TRP A 189 -9.12 6.47 11.24
CA TRP A 189 -8.12 6.14 12.26
C TRP A 189 -8.43 4.83 12.98
N VAL A 190 -9.70 4.42 13.02
CA VAL A 190 -10.08 3.08 13.48
C VAL A 190 -9.52 2.03 12.53
N TRP A 191 -9.75 2.20 11.22
CA TRP A 191 -9.17 1.33 10.19
C TRP A 191 -7.64 1.31 10.22
N PHE A 192 -7.00 2.47 10.42
CA PHE A 192 -5.56 2.56 10.61
C PHE A 192 -5.07 1.76 11.82
N THR A 193 -5.79 1.81 12.93
CA THR A 193 -5.41 1.09 14.16
C THR A 193 -5.44 -0.42 13.92
N ILE A 194 -6.47 -0.93 13.23
CA ILE A 194 -6.55 -2.35 12.87
C ILE A 194 -5.41 -2.72 11.91
N SER A 195 -5.09 -1.84 10.96
CA SER A 195 -3.97 -2.03 10.03
C SER A 195 -2.63 -2.11 10.78
N ALA A 196 -2.40 -1.22 11.74
CA ALA A 196 -1.20 -1.23 12.58
C ALA A 196 -1.08 -2.50 13.44
N ILE A 197 -2.20 -3.01 13.99
CA ILE A 197 -2.22 -4.29 14.71
C ILE A 197 -1.86 -5.45 13.77
N GLY A 198 -2.39 -5.45 12.53
CA GLY A 198 -2.00 -6.43 11.51
C GLY A 198 -0.50 -6.41 11.24
N TYR A 199 0.09 -5.21 11.06
CA TYR A 199 1.53 -5.06 10.89
C TYR A 199 2.33 -5.62 12.08
N LEU A 200 1.97 -5.25 13.31
CA LEU A 200 2.65 -5.73 14.52
C LEU A 200 2.55 -7.25 14.66
N THR A 201 1.42 -7.84 14.28
CA THR A 201 1.21 -9.30 14.28
C THR A 201 2.15 -9.96 13.26
N THR A 202 2.27 -9.41 12.05
CA THR A 202 3.24 -9.88 11.04
C THR A 202 4.68 -9.79 11.55
N VAL A 203 5.05 -8.68 12.21
CA VAL A 203 6.38 -8.51 12.83
C VAL A 203 6.62 -9.56 13.91
N TYR A 204 5.65 -9.85 14.75
CA TYR A 204 5.77 -10.87 15.80
C TYR A 204 6.01 -12.27 15.20
N HIS A 205 5.22 -12.68 14.22
CA HIS A 205 5.35 -14.02 13.64
C HIS A 205 6.63 -14.19 12.82
N ILE A 206 7.00 -13.19 12.01
CA ILE A 206 8.18 -13.31 11.15
C ILE A 206 9.46 -12.93 11.89
N GLY A 207 9.47 -11.79 12.58
CA GLY A 207 10.65 -11.30 13.28
C GLY A 207 10.97 -12.12 14.53
N VAL A 208 9.99 -12.31 15.42
CA VAL A 208 10.24 -12.98 16.71
C VAL A 208 10.22 -14.50 16.55
N ASN A 209 9.13 -15.08 16.03
CA ASN A 209 9.05 -16.54 15.89
C ASN A 209 10.00 -17.05 14.81
N GLY A 210 10.13 -16.34 13.67
CA GLY A 210 11.14 -16.69 12.67
C GLY A 210 12.57 -16.56 13.18
N GLY A 211 12.84 -15.55 14.02
CA GLY A 211 14.12 -15.41 14.70
C GLY A 211 14.44 -16.57 15.64
N ARG A 212 13.42 -17.06 16.37
CA ARG A 212 13.54 -18.26 17.22
C ARG A 212 13.80 -19.52 16.39
N SER A 213 13.07 -19.72 15.29
CA SER A 213 13.29 -20.85 14.38
C SER A 213 14.69 -20.83 13.75
N ALA A 214 15.19 -19.65 13.39
CA ALA A 214 16.51 -19.48 12.80
C ALA A 214 17.67 -19.80 13.77
N VAL A 215 17.43 -19.93 15.09
CA VAL A 215 18.46 -20.35 16.06
C VAL A 215 18.96 -21.77 15.79
N ASN A 216 18.10 -22.63 15.24
CA ASN A 216 18.43 -24.02 14.94
C ASN A 216 19.17 -24.17 13.59
N LYS A 217 19.41 -23.07 12.89
CA LYS A 217 20.19 -23.03 11.64
C LYS A 217 21.65 -22.69 11.93
N ASP A 218 22.52 -22.84 10.94
CA ASP A 218 23.92 -22.44 11.06
C ASP A 218 24.05 -20.93 11.34
N ALA A 219 25.20 -20.53 11.92
CA ALA A 219 25.41 -19.16 12.36
C ALA A 219 25.35 -18.13 11.22
N GLN A 220 25.70 -18.51 9.99
CA GLN A 220 25.64 -17.64 8.82
C GLN A 220 24.18 -17.42 8.39
N THR A 221 23.39 -18.47 8.26
CA THR A 221 21.96 -18.41 7.93
C THR A 221 21.18 -17.63 8.98
N LYS A 222 21.45 -17.85 10.27
CA LYS A 222 20.82 -17.11 11.37
C LYS A 222 21.05 -15.60 11.26
N ARG A 223 22.31 -15.18 11.03
CA ARG A 223 22.67 -13.76 10.87
C ARG A 223 22.03 -13.17 9.63
N PHE A 224 22.09 -13.91 8.52
CA PHE A 224 21.50 -13.47 7.26
C PHE A 224 19.99 -13.29 7.38
N PHE A 225 19.27 -14.26 7.96
CA PHE A 225 17.85 -14.13 8.25
C PHE A 225 17.55 -12.91 9.13
N GLY A 226 18.29 -12.72 10.23
CA GLY A 226 18.09 -11.58 11.13
C GLY A 226 18.21 -10.23 10.42
N THR A 227 19.21 -10.08 9.56
CA THR A 227 19.41 -8.85 8.78
C THR A 227 18.32 -8.66 7.73
N VAL A 228 18.03 -9.68 6.91
CA VAL A 228 17.06 -9.56 5.81
C VAL A 228 15.65 -9.36 6.35
N SER A 229 15.23 -10.13 7.36
CA SER A 229 13.92 -9.97 7.99
C SER A 229 13.79 -8.62 8.70
N GLY A 230 14.83 -8.17 9.43
CA GLY A 230 14.85 -6.86 10.09
C GLY A 230 14.71 -5.70 9.11
N VAL A 231 15.51 -5.71 8.04
CA VAL A 231 15.45 -4.67 6.98
C VAL A 231 14.09 -4.72 6.27
N SER A 232 13.60 -5.91 5.92
CA SER A 232 12.30 -6.07 5.25
C SER A 232 11.16 -5.52 6.10
N LEU A 233 11.11 -5.88 7.39
CA LEU A 233 10.08 -5.40 8.31
C LEU A 233 10.18 -3.91 8.59
N LEU A 234 11.40 -3.35 8.66
CA LEU A 234 11.61 -1.91 8.81
C LEU A 234 11.11 -1.13 7.60
N ILE A 235 11.46 -1.56 6.38
CA ILE A 235 10.97 -0.94 5.15
C ILE A 235 9.46 -1.11 5.04
N LYS A 236 8.93 -2.23 5.54
CA LYS A 236 7.50 -2.49 5.64
C LYS A 236 6.77 -1.52 6.58
N ALA A 237 7.43 -1.01 7.61
CA ALA A 237 6.88 0.04 8.47
C ALA A 237 6.60 1.36 7.72
N LEU A 238 7.24 1.59 6.56
CA LEU A 238 6.94 2.75 5.72
C LEU A 238 5.50 2.70 5.19
N PHE A 239 4.88 1.52 5.04
CA PHE A 239 3.50 1.39 4.58
C PHE A 239 2.50 2.11 5.48
N PRO A 240 2.34 1.73 6.78
CA PRO A 240 1.40 2.42 7.64
C PRO A 240 1.77 3.90 7.83
N VAL A 241 3.06 4.24 7.88
CA VAL A 241 3.52 5.63 8.04
C VAL A 241 3.12 6.50 6.84
N ALA A 242 3.35 6.01 5.61
CA ALA A 242 3.03 6.74 4.39
C ALA A 242 1.52 6.89 4.21
N ILE A 243 0.72 5.85 4.50
CA ILE A 243 -0.75 5.93 4.48
C ILE A 243 -1.26 6.92 5.53
N ALA A 244 -0.75 6.86 6.75
CA ALA A 244 -1.15 7.76 7.83
C ALA A 244 -0.88 9.22 7.46
N ALA A 245 0.31 9.52 6.94
CA ALA A 245 0.69 10.88 6.55
C ALA A 245 0.00 11.34 5.26
N GLY A 246 -0.21 10.44 4.29
CA GLY A 246 -0.73 10.73 2.96
C GLY A 246 -2.23 10.60 2.90
N ALA A 247 -2.71 9.45 2.43
CA ALA A 247 -4.12 9.15 2.27
C ALA A 247 -4.98 9.52 3.50
N LEU A 248 -4.53 9.29 4.73
CA LEU A 248 -5.37 9.55 5.91
C LEU A 248 -5.29 10.99 6.38
N ALA A 249 -4.10 11.52 6.69
CA ALA A 249 -3.97 12.86 7.24
C ALA A 249 -3.92 13.99 6.20
N LEU A 250 -3.83 13.66 4.91
CA LEU A 250 -3.67 14.60 3.79
C LEU A 250 -2.48 15.57 3.96
N LYS A 251 -1.41 15.14 4.65
CA LYS A 251 -0.22 15.98 4.91
C LYS A 251 0.83 15.87 3.82
N ILE A 252 0.93 14.73 3.14
CA ILE A 252 1.85 14.55 1.99
C ILE A 252 1.06 14.51 0.67
N GLY A 253 1.61 15.14 -0.36
CA GLY A 253 1.04 15.11 -1.71
C GLY A 253 1.06 13.71 -2.33
N ILE A 254 0.29 13.52 -3.40
CA ILE A 254 0.20 12.24 -4.12
C ILE A 254 1.53 11.85 -4.77
N ASP A 255 2.33 12.82 -5.22
CA ASP A 255 3.65 12.56 -5.80
C ASP A 255 4.63 11.99 -4.76
N ALA A 256 4.67 12.59 -3.58
CA ALA A 256 5.53 12.13 -2.49
C ALA A 256 5.13 10.72 -2.04
N GLU A 257 3.82 10.47 -1.90
CA GLU A 257 3.30 9.13 -1.58
C GLU A 257 3.71 8.10 -2.65
N THR A 258 3.57 8.45 -3.94
CA THR A 258 3.95 7.60 -5.06
C THR A 258 5.45 7.28 -5.07
N ILE A 259 6.30 8.26 -4.79
CA ILE A 259 7.76 8.09 -4.72
C ILE A 259 8.15 7.21 -3.52
N ILE A 260 7.56 7.44 -2.34
CA ILE A 260 7.84 6.63 -1.15
C ILE A 260 7.50 5.16 -1.42
N PHE A 261 6.35 4.89 -2.02
CA PHE A 261 5.95 3.51 -2.34
C PHE A 261 6.75 2.91 -3.50
N ALA A 262 7.18 3.71 -4.47
CA ALA A 262 8.10 3.25 -5.51
C ALA A 262 9.45 2.80 -4.93
N ILE A 263 10.02 3.59 -4.01
CA ILE A 263 11.26 3.24 -3.30
C ILE A 263 11.03 1.96 -2.48
N HIS A 264 9.94 1.90 -1.72
CA HIS A 264 9.58 0.73 -0.93
C HIS A 264 9.55 -0.55 -1.77
N ASP A 265 8.90 -0.54 -2.94
CA ASP A 265 8.82 -1.73 -3.80
C ASP A 265 10.16 -2.09 -4.44
N ILE A 266 10.97 -1.11 -4.87
CA ILE A 266 12.32 -1.36 -5.39
C ILE A 266 13.18 -2.06 -4.34
N PHE A 267 13.08 -1.66 -3.07
CA PHE A 267 13.84 -2.29 -2.00
C PHE A 267 13.33 -3.69 -1.66
N LEU A 268 12.02 -3.85 -1.42
CA LEU A 268 11.46 -5.14 -0.97
C LEU A 268 11.47 -6.21 -2.06
N GLN A 269 11.20 -5.83 -3.31
CA GLN A 269 11.01 -6.79 -4.39
C GLN A 269 12.22 -6.87 -5.33
N GLY A 270 12.96 -5.76 -5.48
CA GLY A 270 14.21 -5.71 -6.23
C GLY A 270 15.39 -6.09 -5.35
N ILE A 271 15.89 -5.15 -4.55
CA ILE A 271 17.18 -5.26 -3.83
C ILE A 271 17.21 -6.48 -2.89
N ILE A 272 16.17 -6.67 -2.07
CA ILE A 272 16.07 -7.84 -1.18
C ILE A 272 15.94 -9.14 -1.99
N GLY A 273 15.24 -9.13 -3.13
CA GLY A 273 15.16 -10.27 -4.04
C GLY A 273 16.53 -10.70 -4.57
N TYR A 274 17.32 -9.76 -5.07
CA TYR A 274 18.70 -10.01 -5.49
C TYR A 274 19.55 -10.55 -4.35
N TRP A 275 19.45 -9.93 -3.17
CA TRP A 275 20.23 -10.32 -2.01
C TRP A 275 19.88 -11.74 -1.54
N LEU A 276 18.59 -12.11 -1.52
CA LEU A 276 18.12 -13.44 -1.19
C LEU A 276 18.65 -14.51 -2.15
N ILE A 277 18.61 -14.24 -3.46
CA ILE A 277 19.11 -15.20 -4.46
C ILE A 277 20.61 -15.42 -4.29
N PHE A 278 21.41 -14.35 -4.24
CA PHE A 278 22.87 -14.49 -4.13
C PHE A 278 23.30 -15.18 -2.85
N ALA A 279 22.65 -14.87 -1.72
CA ALA A 279 22.95 -15.54 -0.46
C ALA A 279 22.52 -17.01 -0.48
N HIS A 280 21.38 -17.33 -1.09
CA HIS A 280 20.88 -18.70 -1.18
C HIS A 280 21.71 -19.58 -2.12
N ASP A 281 22.24 -19.01 -3.20
CA ASP A 281 23.16 -19.70 -4.10
C ASP A 281 24.51 -20.00 -3.43
N ALA A 282 25.01 -19.06 -2.61
CA ALA A 282 26.24 -19.24 -1.84
C ALA A 282 26.11 -20.25 -0.70
N ALA A 283 24.90 -20.51 -0.20
CA ALA A 283 24.67 -21.46 0.88
C ALA A 283 24.71 -22.93 0.38
N PRO A 284 25.34 -23.87 1.13
CA PRO A 284 25.23 -25.29 0.85
C PRO A 284 23.75 -25.71 0.92
N GLY A 285 23.31 -26.50 -0.06
CA GLY A 285 21.90 -26.69 -0.40
C GLY A 285 20.97 -26.91 0.80
N ILE A 286 20.00 -26.02 0.97
CA ILE A 286 18.89 -26.21 1.90
C ILE A 286 17.99 -27.29 1.28
N THR A 287 17.97 -28.48 1.88
CA THR A 287 16.99 -29.51 1.51
C THR A 287 15.64 -29.09 2.10
N LEU A 288 14.73 -28.62 1.26
CA LEU A 288 13.35 -28.32 1.64
C LEU A 288 12.56 -29.62 1.73
N LEU A 289 12.65 -30.30 2.88
CA LEU A 289 11.69 -31.37 3.21
C LEU A 289 10.36 -30.72 3.57
N VAL A 290 9.30 -31.08 2.84
CA VAL A 290 7.93 -30.61 3.08
C VAL A 290 7.28 -31.38 4.24
N ASP A 291 7.78 -32.57 4.56
CA ASP A 291 7.26 -33.37 5.65
C ASP A 291 7.46 -32.66 6.99
N GLY A 292 6.39 -32.55 7.78
CA GLY A 292 6.37 -31.80 9.03
C GLY A 292 6.37 -30.27 8.91
N PHE A 293 6.39 -29.66 7.71
CA PHE A 293 6.48 -28.19 7.56
C PHE A 293 5.43 -27.41 8.36
N TRP A 294 4.19 -27.90 8.37
CA TRP A 294 3.07 -27.21 9.02
C TRP A 294 3.17 -27.19 10.55
N SER A 295 3.72 -28.25 11.15
CA SER A 295 3.79 -28.46 12.60
C SER A 295 5.16 -28.14 13.19
N HIS A 296 6.24 -28.57 12.54
CA HIS A 296 7.61 -28.49 13.04
C HIS A 296 8.55 -27.63 12.18
N GLY A 297 8.07 -27.10 11.04
CA GLY A 297 8.92 -26.42 10.06
C GLY A 297 9.73 -27.40 9.21
N HIS A 298 10.69 -26.90 8.42
CA HIS A 298 11.57 -27.77 7.62
C HIS A 298 12.88 -28.03 8.38
N GLY A 299 13.11 -29.28 8.75
CA GLY A 299 14.30 -29.75 9.45
C GLY A 299 14.57 -31.23 9.17
N ASN A 300 15.84 -31.62 9.13
CA ASN A 300 16.31 -32.99 8.88
C ASN A 300 16.01 -33.99 10.03
N GLU A 301 15.14 -33.63 10.98
CA GLU A 301 14.84 -34.42 12.20
C GLU A 301 13.89 -35.59 11.96
N GLY A 302 13.83 -36.11 10.73
CA GLY A 302 13.07 -37.31 10.35
C GLY A 302 13.93 -38.45 9.82
N ALA A 303 15.24 -38.27 9.65
CA ALA A 303 16.14 -39.39 9.38
C ALA A 303 16.44 -40.09 10.71
N ILE A 304 15.52 -40.95 11.15
CA ILE A 304 15.81 -41.97 12.16
C ILE A 304 17.04 -42.71 11.66
N ARG A 305 18.20 -42.42 12.26
CA ARG A 305 19.32 -43.35 12.23
C ARG A 305 18.85 -44.55 13.03
N ILE A 306 18.38 -45.56 12.32
CA ILE A 306 18.43 -46.92 12.84
C ILE A 306 19.93 -47.14 13.01
N THR A 307 20.43 -46.91 14.22
CA THR A 307 21.68 -47.54 14.62
C THR A 307 21.39 -49.02 14.49
N GLU A 308 21.92 -49.65 13.45
CA GLU A 308 22.08 -51.09 13.41
C GLU A 308 22.79 -51.45 14.72
N GLU A 309 22.01 -52.01 15.63
CA GLU A 309 22.53 -52.62 16.83
C GLU A 309 23.21 -53.91 16.34
N GLU A 310 24.49 -53.79 15.98
CA GLU A 310 25.40 -54.93 15.98
C GLU A 310 25.50 -55.43 17.43
N GLY A 311 24.98 -56.63 17.68
CA GLY A 311 25.03 -57.20 19.02
C GLY A 311 24.54 -58.64 19.15
N ALA A 312 25.34 -59.57 18.62
CA ALA A 312 25.50 -60.98 19.02
C ALA A 312 24.42 -62.02 18.63
#